data_AF-A0A3L7SV90-F1
#
_entry.id   AF-A0A3L7SV90-F1
#
_cell.length_a   1.000
_cell.length_b   1.000
_cell.length_c   1.000
_cell.angle_alpha   90.00
_cell.angle_beta   90.00
_cell.angle_gamma   90.00
#
_symmetry.space_group_name_H-M   'P 1'
#
loop_
_entity.id
_entity.type
_entity.pdbx_description
1 polymer ?
#
loop_
_entity_poly.entity_id
_entity_poly.type
_entity_poly.pdbx_seq_one_letter_code
_entity_poly.pdbx_strand_id
1 'polypeptide(L)'
;MGIKKGGLSGPIINLKTPEESSIILHLKGAKDFERMPPKGDPLTAIQIQKLLSWIIQGAIIPSEIVNSKSGSETLGGWSFVPIKSPSVPLQPKEAIPWVRNPIDSFILEKLRANGLKPSPEADKRILARRLFINLTGLPPTPSELLAFLDDADPNAYEKLV
;
A
#
# COMPACT_ATOMS: atom_id res chain seq x y z
N MET A 1 -9.64 -0.12 21.81
CA MET A 1 -8.22 0.26 21.94
C MET A 1 -7.34 -0.99 21.98
N GLY A 2 -6.45 -1.16 21.00
CA GLY A 2 -5.72 -2.41 20.76
C GLY A 2 -4.78 -2.84 21.90
N ILE A 3 -4.06 -1.92 22.53
CA ILE A 3 -3.06 -2.28 23.56
C ILE A 3 -3.65 -2.87 24.85
N LYS A 4 -4.89 -2.49 25.22
CA LYS A 4 -5.59 -3.05 26.39
C LYS A 4 -6.27 -4.39 26.08
N LYS A 5 -6.65 -4.61 24.82
CA LYS A 5 -7.26 -5.86 24.35
C LYS A 5 -6.20 -6.95 24.09
N GLY A 6 -4.99 -6.54 23.76
CA GLY A 6 -3.87 -7.46 23.51
C GLY A 6 -3.91 -8.12 22.14
N GLY A 7 -3.11 -9.17 21.98
CA GLY A 7 -3.03 -9.99 20.77
C GLY A 7 -3.47 -11.44 21.01
N LEU A 8 -3.07 -12.35 20.13
CA LEU A 8 -3.37 -13.79 20.27
C LEU A 8 -2.76 -14.41 21.55
N SER A 9 -1.68 -13.83 22.07
CA SER A 9 -1.02 -14.22 23.32
C SER A 9 -1.66 -13.63 24.58
N GLY A 10 -2.82 -12.98 24.46
CA GLY A 10 -3.54 -12.37 25.58
C GLY A 10 -3.24 -10.88 25.79
N PRO A 11 -3.67 -10.31 26.93
CA PRO A 11 -3.55 -8.88 27.21
C PRO A 11 -2.08 -8.45 27.33
N ILE A 12 -1.73 -7.34 26.68
CA ILE A 12 -0.34 -6.82 26.69
C ILE A 12 -0.01 -6.13 28.03
N ILE A 13 -1.02 -5.51 28.62
CA ILE A 13 -0.91 -4.75 29.87
C ILE A 13 -1.83 -5.40 30.90
N ASN A 14 -1.29 -5.74 32.06
CA ASN A 14 -2.03 -6.22 33.20
C ASN A 14 -2.07 -5.14 34.30
N LEU A 15 -3.25 -4.53 34.50
CA LEU A 15 -3.43 -3.48 35.50
C LEU A 15 -3.51 -4.02 36.94
N LYS A 16 -3.80 -5.32 37.12
CA LYS A 16 -3.87 -5.95 38.45
C LYS A 16 -2.47 -6.33 38.94
N THR A 17 -1.66 -6.88 38.05
CA THR A 17 -0.25 -7.24 38.31
C THR A 17 0.65 -6.61 37.24
N PRO A 18 1.04 -5.33 37.39
CA PRO A 18 1.85 -4.60 36.40
C PRO A 18 3.15 -5.31 35.99
N GLU A 19 3.80 -5.98 36.93
CA GLU A 19 5.05 -6.71 36.70
C GLU A 19 4.89 -7.95 35.81
N GLU A 20 3.69 -8.51 35.76
CA GLU A 20 3.35 -9.65 34.91
C GLU A 20 2.78 -9.21 33.55
N SER A 21 2.76 -7.91 33.28
CA SER A 21 2.41 -7.41 31.95
C SER A 21 3.36 -7.99 30.92
N SER A 22 2.83 -8.57 29.84
CA SER A 22 3.66 -9.25 28.85
C SER A 22 4.72 -8.34 28.23
N ILE A 23 4.43 -7.04 28.08
CA ILE A 23 5.43 -6.05 27.64
C ILE A 23 6.64 -5.98 28.57
N ILE A 24 6.45 -6.07 29.88
CA ILE A 24 7.54 -6.04 30.87
C ILE A 24 8.30 -7.37 30.87
N LEU A 25 7.59 -8.49 30.74
CA LEU A 25 8.21 -9.82 30.64
C LEU A 25 9.10 -9.94 29.39
N HIS A 26 8.65 -9.43 28.24
CA HIS A 26 9.46 -9.39 27.02
C HIS A 26 10.67 -8.45 27.18
N LEU A 27 10.52 -7.27 27.78
CA LEU A 27 11.66 -6.37 27.99
C LEU A 27 12.71 -6.95 28.95
N LYS A 28 12.27 -7.75 29.93
CA LYS A 28 13.15 -8.41 30.91
C LYS A 28 13.68 -9.78 30.45
N GLY A 29 13.08 -10.39 29.44
CA GLY A 29 13.38 -11.77 29.02
C GLY A 29 13.04 -12.81 30.10
N ALA A 30 11.88 -12.69 30.75
CA ALA A 30 11.45 -13.54 31.87
C ALA A 30 10.29 -14.48 31.48
N LYS A 31 10.05 -15.55 32.25
CA LYS A 31 8.95 -16.53 32.04
C LYS A 31 8.83 -16.97 30.56
N ASP A 32 9.93 -17.50 30.02
CA ASP A 32 10.03 -18.06 28.66
C ASP A 32 9.91 -17.07 27.50
N PHE A 33 9.87 -15.76 27.77
CA PHE A 33 9.91 -14.74 26.73
C PHE A 33 11.36 -14.38 26.34
N GLU A 34 11.61 -14.30 25.04
CA GLU A 34 12.87 -13.75 24.52
C GLU A 34 12.96 -12.25 24.86
N ARG A 35 14.15 -11.80 25.29
CA ARG A 35 14.39 -10.41 25.66
C ARG A 35 14.25 -9.49 24.44
N MET A 36 13.40 -8.47 24.55
CA MET A 36 13.21 -7.42 23.55
C MET A 36 14.03 -6.16 23.90
N PRO A 37 14.62 -5.45 22.92
CA PRO A 37 14.74 -5.88 21.53
C PRO A 37 15.74 -7.05 21.39
N PRO A 38 15.49 -8.02 20.48
CA PRO A 38 16.33 -9.22 20.32
C PRO A 38 17.69 -8.87 19.69
N LYS A 39 17.73 -7.76 18.94
CA LYS A 39 18.94 -7.13 18.43
C LYS A 39 19.01 -5.70 18.94
N GLY A 40 20.16 -5.30 19.44
CA GLY A 40 20.41 -3.95 19.97
C GLY A 40 20.37 -3.86 21.49
N ASP A 41 20.60 -2.64 21.97
CA ASP A 41 20.81 -2.40 23.40
C ASP A 41 19.52 -2.62 24.22
N PRO A 42 19.64 -3.20 25.42
CA PRO A 42 18.52 -3.31 26.34
C PRO A 42 18.02 -1.95 26.77
N LEU A 43 16.72 -1.87 27.02
CA LEU A 43 16.20 -0.75 27.80
C LEU A 43 16.86 -0.77 29.17
N THR A 44 17.31 0.39 29.60
CA THR A 44 17.88 0.59 30.94
C THR A 44 16.83 0.30 32.01
N ALA A 45 17.28 -0.07 33.21
CA ALA A 45 16.39 -0.29 34.35
C ALA A 45 15.47 0.92 34.62
N ILE A 46 15.98 2.14 34.42
CA ILE A 46 15.22 3.39 34.57
C ILE A 46 14.09 3.48 33.53
N GLN A 47 14.34 3.12 32.28
CA GLN A 47 13.30 3.11 31.24
C GLN A 47 12.23 2.07 31.52
N ILE A 48 12.62 0.87 31.98
CA ILE A 48 11.68 -0.19 32.37
C ILE A 48 10.84 0.26 33.58
N GLN A 49 11.45 0.95 34.57
CA GLN A 49 10.73 1.51 35.70
C GLN A 49 9.72 2.57 35.28
N LYS A 50 10.07 3.48 34.36
CA LYS A 50 9.12 4.46 33.82
C LYS A 50 7.92 3.81 33.16
N LEU A 51 8.14 2.72 32.41
CA LEU A 51 7.06 1.93 31.81
C LEU A 51 6.17 1.27 32.88
N LEU A 52 6.78 0.70 33.93
CA LEU A 52 6.03 0.14 35.06
C LEU A 52 5.18 1.21 35.77
N SER A 53 5.77 2.38 36.06
CA SER A 53 5.04 3.51 36.66
C SER A 53 3.86 3.95 35.80
N TRP A 54 4.04 4.01 34.48
CA TRP A 54 2.95 4.34 33.55
C TRP A 54 1.82 3.30 33.56
N ILE A 55 2.16 2.00 33.64
CA ILE A 55 1.16 0.93 33.76
C ILE A 55 0.40 1.05 35.09
N ILE A 56 1.11 1.30 36.20
CA ILE A 56 0.51 1.53 37.52
C ILE A 56 -0.46 2.71 37.49
N GLN A 57 -0.15 3.77 36.74
CA GLN A 57 -1.03 4.92 36.53
C GLN A 57 -2.23 4.63 35.61
N GLY A 58 -2.47 3.36 35.25
CA GLY A 58 -3.63 2.95 34.45
C GLY A 58 -3.37 2.90 32.94
N ALA A 59 -2.09 2.97 32.53
CA ALA A 59 -1.68 3.02 31.13
C ALA A 59 -2.46 4.08 30.34
N ILE A 60 -2.56 5.28 30.92
CA ILE A 60 -3.29 6.41 30.33
C ILE A 60 -2.50 6.91 29.13
N ILE A 61 -3.14 6.89 27.97
CA ILE A 61 -2.58 7.48 26.75
C ILE A 61 -3.09 8.92 26.68
N PRO A 62 -2.21 9.93 26.62
CA PRO A 62 -2.61 11.31 26.38
C PRO A 62 -3.47 11.45 25.12
N SER A 63 -4.58 12.18 25.22
CA SER A 63 -5.52 12.39 24.11
C SER A 63 -4.88 13.07 22.89
N GLU A 64 -3.83 13.86 23.11
CA GLU A 64 -3.02 14.48 22.05
C GLU A 64 -2.41 13.44 21.10
N ILE A 65 -1.96 12.30 21.61
CA ILE A 65 -1.38 11.21 20.80
C ILE A 65 -2.46 10.43 20.05
N VAL A 66 -3.66 10.32 20.64
CA VAL A 66 -4.81 9.63 20.02
C VAL A 66 -5.36 10.45 18.85
N ASN A 67 -5.30 11.78 18.95
CA ASN A 67 -5.82 12.72 17.95
C ASN A 67 -4.76 13.18 16.94
N SER A 68 -3.47 13.03 17.25
CA SER A 68 -2.44 13.09 16.22
C SER A 68 -2.73 11.96 15.24
N LYS A 69 -3.19 12.32 14.04
CA LYS A 69 -3.23 11.42 12.90
C LYS A 69 -1.84 10.82 12.76
N SER A 70 -1.62 9.64 13.34
CA SER A 70 -0.46 8.81 13.08
C SER A 70 -0.60 8.19 11.69
N GLY A 71 -0.87 9.02 10.68
CA GLY A 71 -0.24 8.89 9.39
C GLY A 71 1.08 9.62 9.55
N SER A 72 1.98 9.01 10.31
CA SER A 72 3.34 9.51 10.49
C SER A 72 3.94 9.65 9.09
N GLU A 73 4.23 10.89 8.70
CA GLU A 73 5.07 11.24 7.56
C GLU A 73 6.44 10.53 7.62
N THR A 74 6.77 9.93 8.78
CA THR A 74 8.00 9.20 9.07
C THR A 74 7.91 7.66 8.97
N LEU A 75 6.73 7.06 8.73
CA LEU A 75 6.58 5.62 8.44
C LEU A 75 6.17 5.32 6.97
N GLY A 76 6.08 6.37 6.13
CA GLY A 76 6.60 6.42 4.75
C GLY A 76 6.07 5.46 3.66
N GLY A 77 5.04 4.66 3.92
CA GLY A 77 4.45 3.78 2.89
C GLY A 77 3.24 4.41 2.21
N TRP A 78 3.15 4.34 0.87
CA TRP A 78 1.98 4.77 0.09
C TRP A 78 0.67 4.12 0.59
N SER A 79 0.76 2.94 1.22
CA SER A 79 -0.34 2.18 1.80
C SER A 79 -0.98 2.79 3.06
N PHE A 80 -0.30 3.72 3.75
CA PHE A 80 -0.80 4.37 4.96
C PHE A 80 -1.43 5.75 4.68
N VAL A 81 -1.40 6.19 3.42
CA VAL A 81 -2.05 7.43 2.99
C VAL A 81 -3.48 7.11 2.57
N PRO A 82 -4.50 7.81 3.11
CA PRO A 82 -5.88 7.58 2.71
C PRO A 82 -6.07 7.88 1.22
N ILE A 83 -6.73 6.97 0.50
CA ILE A 83 -7.04 7.14 -0.92
C ILE A 83 -8.01 8.31 -1.08
N LYS A 84 -7.65 9.26 -1.94
CA LYS A 84 -8.52 10.38 -2.34
C LYS A 84 -9.07 10.10 -3.73
N SER A 85 -10.33 10.48 -3.96
CA SER A 85 -10.97 10.43 -5.29
C SER A 85 -10.95 11.83 -5.92
N PRO A 86 -9.91 12.20 -6.70
CA PRO A 86 -9.86 13.49 -7.36
C PRO A 86 -10.94 13.59 -8.45
N SER A 87 -11.39 14.81 -8.72
CA SER A 87 -12.24 15.09 -9.88
C SER A 87 -11.48 14.82 -11.18
N VAL A 88 -12.13 14.15 -12.12
CA VAL A 88 -11.56 13.88 -13.45
C VAL A 88 -11.40 15.20 -14.21
N PRO A 89 -10.23 15.48 -14.83
CA PRO A 89 -10.01 16.70 -15.60
C PRO A 89 -11.02 16.83 -16.74
N LEU A 90 -11.59 18.03 -16.89
CA LEU A 90 -12.52 18.34 -17.97
C LEU A 90 -11.78 18.29 -19.31
N GLN A 91 -12.33 17.52 -20.25
CA GLN A 91 -11.81 17.48 -21.62
C GLN A 91 -12.47 18.55 -22.50
N PRO A 92 -11.80 18.99 -23.58
CA PRO A 92 -12.42 19.82 -24.60
C PRO A 92 -13.70 19.17 -25.15
N LYS A 93 -14.62 19.99 -25.67
CA LYS A 93 -15.90 19.50 -26.22
C LYS A 93 -15.74 18.54 -27.39
N GLU A 94 -14.60 18.59 -28.07
CA GLU A 94 -14.27 17.67 -29.16
C GLU A 94 -13.74 16.35 -28.56
N ALA A 95 -14.35 15.24 -28.96
CA ALA A 95 -13.91 13.92 -28.56
C ALA A 95 -12.49 13.67 -29.08
N ILE A 96 -11.58 13.30 -28.18
CA ILE A 96 -10.20 12.94 -28.52
C ILE A 96 -10.18 11.41 -28.57
N PRO A 97 -10.06 10.78 -29.76
CA PRO A 97 -10.16 9.32 -29.89
C PRO A 97 -9.16 8.53 -29.04
N TRP A 98 -8.06 9.17 -28.64
CA TRP A 98 -7.05 8.58 -27.76
C TRP A 98 -7.52 8.36 -26.32
N VAL A 99 -8.46 9.19 -25.82
CA VAL A 99 -8.99 9.02 -24.47
C VAL A 99 -10.14 8.03 -24.49
N ARG A 100 -9.92 6.85 -23.89
CA ARG A 100 -10.91 5.77 -23.78
C ARG A 100 -11.49 5.64 -22.37
N ASN A 101 -10.76 6.08 -21.34
CA ASN A 101 -11.17 5.98 -19.94
C ASN A 101 -10.83 7.26 -19.12
N PRO A 102 -11.34 7.40 -17.88
CA PRO A 102 -11.07 8.58 -17.05
C PRO A 102 -9.59 8.82 -16.72
N ILE A 103 -8.78 7.76 -16.59
CA ILE A 103 -7.33 7.84 -16.30
C ILE A 103 -6.60 8.53 -17.45
N ASP A 104 -7.00 8.25 -18.69
CA ASP A 104 -6.41 8.88 -19.88
C ASP A 104 -6.59 10.42 -19.85
N SER A 105 -7.64 10.93 -19.21
CA SER A 105 -7.86 12.36 -18.99
C SER A 105 -6.74 12.99 -18.17
N PHE A 106 -6.32 12.31 -17.10
CA PHE A 106 -5.22 12.77 -16.23
C PHE A 106 -3.89 12.72 -16.96
N ILE A 107 -3.66 11.67 -17.75
CA ILE A 107 -2.43 11.55 -18.55
C ILE A 107 -2.38 12.66 -19.60
N LEU A 108 -3.49 12.91 -20.30
CA LEU A 108 -3.58 13.94 -21.32
C LEU A 108 -3.38 15.35 -20.75
N GLU A 109 -3.96 15.64 -19.58
CA GLU A 109 -3.72 16.90 -18.86
C GLU A 109 -2.23 17.12 -18.61
N LYS A 110 -1.53 16.10 -18.10
CA LYS A 110 -0.09 16.16 -17.86
C LYS A 110 0.72 16.27 -19.14
N LEU A 111 0.38 15.55 -20.20
CA LEU A 111 1.06 15.67 -21.49
C LEU A 111 0.96 17.11 -22.01
N ARG A 112 -0.24 17.69 -22.01
CA ARG A 112 -0.48 19.08 -22.46
C ARG A 112 0.25 20.11 -21.62
N ALA A 113 0.24 19.96 -20.29
CA ALA A 113 0.97 20.85 -19.39
C ALA A 113 2.49 20.86 -19.69
N ASN A 114 3.02 19.76 -20.24
CA ASN A 114 4.43 19.64 -20.65
C ASN A 114 4.64 19.89 -22.15
N GLY A 115 3.63 20.35 -22.90
CA GLY A 115 3.73 20.59 -24.35
C GLY A 115 3.87 19.33 -25.20
N LEU A 116 3.55 18.15 -24.64
CA LEU A 116 3.63 16.86 -25.30
C LEU A 116 2.28 16.44 -25.89
N LYS A 117 2.33 15.55 -26.89
CA LYS A 117 1.16 14.89 -27.47
C LYS A 117 1.25 13.38 -27.23
N PRO A 118 0.11 12.67 -27.14
CA PRO A 118 0.13 11.23 -27.07
C PRO A 118 0.82 10.62 -28.30
N SER A 119 1.57 9.55 -28.08
CA SER A 119 2.17 8.77 -29.17
C SER A 119 1.08 8.07 -30.00
N PRO A 120 1.31 7.86 -31.31
CA PRO A 120 0.42 7.05 -32.11
C PRO A 120 0.34 5.62 -31.56
N GLU A 121 -0.80 4.97 -31.79
CA GLU A 121 -0.99 3.57 -31.47
C GLU A 121 -0.03 2.70 -32.29
N ALA A 122 0.52 1.67 -31.68
CA ALA A 122 1.45 0.77 -32.35
C ALA A 122 0.70 -0.14 -33.33
N ASP A 123 1.41 -0.64 -34.34
CA ASP A 123 0.84 -1.59 -35.30
C ASP A 123 0.27 -2.84 -34.60
N LYS A 124 -0.81 -3.41 -35.14
CA LYS A 124 -1.48 -4.62 -34.61
C LYS A 124 -0.48 -5.72 -34.26
N ARG A 125 0.50 -5.99 -35.14
CA ARG A 125 1.54 -7.02 -34.88
C ARG A 125 2.36 -6.74 -33.61
N ILE A 126 2.71 -5.48 -33.37
CA ILE A 126 3.48 -5.06 -32.20
C ILE A 126 2.62 -5.16 -30.94
N LEU A 127 1.35 -4.75 -31.03
CA LEU A 127 0.38 -4.84 -29.92
C LEU A 127 0.19 -6.30 -29.48
N ALA A 128 -0.07 -7.21 -30.42
CA ALA A 128 -0.22 -8.64 -30.12
C ALA A 128 1.01 -9.21 -29.42
N ARG A 129 2.20 -8.95 -29.96
CA ARG A 129 3.46 -9.42 -29.35
C ARG A 129 3.64 -8.88 -27.92
N ARG A 130 3.36 -7.59 -27.68
CA ARG A 130 3.47 -6.97 -26.35
C ARG A 130 2.48 -7.60 -25.36
N LEU A 131 1.24 -7.78 -25.78
CA LEU A 131 0.19 -8.35 -24.93
C LEU A 131 0.54 -9.76 -24.48
N PHE A 132 0.89 -10.64 -25.42
CA PHE A 132 1.30 -12.02 -25.13
C PHE A 132 2.51 -12.07 -24.19
N ILE A 133 3.58 -11.32 -24.47
CA ILE A 133 4.76 -11.32 -23.61
C ILE A 133 4.42 -10.80 -22.20
N ASN A 134 3.58 -9.77 -22.07
CA ASN A 134 3.23 -9.21 -20.76
C ASN A 134 2.34 -10.15 -19.93
N LEU A 135 1.44 -10.90 -20.57
CA LEU A 135 0.47 -11.76 -19.88
C LEU A 135 0.97 -13.19 -19.68
N THR A 136 1.62 -13.77 -20.69
CA THR A 136 2.03 -15.19 -20.70
C THR A 136 3.55 -15.38 -20.60
N GLY A 137 4.33 -14.32 -20.84
CA GLY A 137 5.80 -14.40 -20.89
C GLY A 137 6.35 -14.97 -22.20
N LEU A 138 5.49 -15.36 -23.15
CA LEU A 138 5.86 -15.96 -24.42
C LEU A 138 5.38 -15.10 -25.60
N PRO A 139 6.06 -15.11 -26.76
CA PRO A 139 5.52 -14.50 -27.97
C PRO A 139 4.31 -15.30 -28.49
N PRO A 140 3.39 -14.67 -29.25
CA PRO A 140 2.29 -15.39 -29.88
C PRO A 140 2.82 -16.38 -30.92
N THR A 141 2.11 -17.49 -31.08
CA THR A 141 2.33 -18.41 -32.21
C THR A 141 1.96 -17.72 -33.53
N PRO A 142 2.50 -18.19 -34.67
CA PRO A 142 2.14 -17.64 -35.97
C PRO A 142 0.62 -17.69 -36.25
N SER A 143 -0.05 -18.76 -35.83
CA SER A 143 -1.51 -18.94 -35.99
C SER A 143 -2.31 -17.92 -35.17
N GLU A 144 -1.94 -17.69 -33.91
CA GLU A 144 -2.62 -16.71 -33.05
C GLU A 144 -2.43 -15.29 -33.57
N LEU A 145 -1.21 -14.97 -34.04
CA LEU A 145 -0.92 -13.67 -34.62
C LEU A 145 -1.74 -13.43 -35.90
N LEU A 146 -1.85 -14.43 -36.78
CA LEU A 146 -2.64 -14.33 -38.01
C LEU A 146 -4.13 -14.16 -37.69
N ALA A 147 -4.66 -14.95 -36.75
CA ALA A 147 -6.04 -14.84 -36.32
C ALA A 147 -6.38 -13.41 -35.83
N PHE A 148 -5.48 -12.77 -35.07
CA PHE A 148 -5.65 -11.39 -34.62
C PHE A 148 -5.52 -10.35 -35.73
N LEU A 149 -4.59 -10.55 -36.67
CA LEU A 149 -4.40 -9.62 -37.77
C LEU A 149 -5.61 -9.60 -38.70
N ASP A 150 -6.22 -10.76 -38.92
CA ASP A 150 -7.39 -10.96 -39.77
C ASP A 150 -8.73 -10.62 -39.05
N ASP A 151 -8.71 -10.46 -37.73
CA ASP A 151 -9.89 -10.04 -36.97
C ASP A 151 -10.22 -8.56 -37.19
N ALA A 152 -11.40 -8.32 -37.76
CA ALA A 152 -11.95 -7.00 -38.05
C ALA A 152 -12.83 -6.45 -36.92
N ASP A 153 -13.06 -7.20 -35.85
CA ASP A 153 -13.81 -6.73 -34.69
C ASP A 153 -13.10 -5.52 -34.06
N PRO A 154 -13.80 -4.41 -33.79
CA PRO A 154 -13.22 -3.26 -33.12
C PRO A 154 -12.67 -3.57 -31.72
N ASN A 155 -13.10 -4.69 -31.11
CA ASN A 155 -12.62 -5.16 -29.80
C ASN A 155 -11.71 -6.40 -29.90
N ALA A 156 -11.11 -6.65 -31.07
CA ALA A 156 -10.23 -7.80 -31.28
C ALA A 156 -9.06 -7.83 -30.29
N TYR A 157 -8.56 -6.66 -29.87
CA TYR A 157 -7.42 -6.57 -28.95
C TYR A 157 -7.79 -7.04 -27.55
N GLU A 158 -8.97 -6.66 -27.06
CA GLU A 158 -9.51 -7.02 -25.75
C GLU A 158 -9.88 -8.51 -25.65
N LYS A 159 -10.04 -9.19 -26.78
CA LYS A 159 -10.41 -10.62 -26.88
C LYS A 159 -9.21 -11.56 -27.08
N LEU A 160 -8.01 -11.00 -27.23
CA LEU A 160 -6.87 -11.74 -27.75
C LEU A 160 -6.26 -12.78 -26.78
N VAL A 161 -6.41 -12.59 -25.46
CA VAL A 161 -5.82 -13.46 -24.41
C VAL A 161 -6.77 -13.60 -23.23
#